data_AF-A0AAU6TBP0-F1
#
_entry.id   AF-A0AAU6TBP0-F1
#
_cell.length_a   1.000
_cell.length_b   1.000
_cell.length_c   1.000
_cell.angle_alpha   90.00
_cell.angle_beta   90.00
_cell.angle_gamma   90.00
#
_symmetry.space_group_name_H-M   'P 1'
#
loop_
_entity.id
_entity.type
_entity.pdbx_description
1 polymer ?
#
loop_
_entity_poly.entity_id
_entity_poly.type
_entity_poly.pdbx_seq_one_letter_code
_entity_poly.pdbx_strand_id
1 'polypeptide(L)'
;MKPAEVVMIGIMGILLWSEWQEWQLNRDDAIELAYKGAPAVSVWQCGTLKQRMADIDAHRADIQFQYRGQDMTEVTHYLQREWKQMGCEQLLMQQGY
;
A
#
# COMPACT_ATOMS: atom_id res chain seq x y z
N MET A 1 56.14 -7.88 -8.50
CA MET A 1 55.21 -7.34 -7.49
C MET A 1 55.96 -7.06 -6.22
N LYS A 2 55.73 -5.89 -5.62
CA LYS A 2 56.27 -5.55 -4.31
C LYS A 2 55.45 -6.26 -3.22
N PRO A 3 56.04 -6.64 -2.08
CA PRO A 3 55.32 -7.32 -1.00
C PRO A 3 54.11 -6.49 -0.50
N ALA A 4 54.22 -5.16 -0.53
CA ALA A 4 53.11 -4.27 -0.17
C ALA A 4 51.90 -4.40 -1.11
N GLU A 5 52.11 -4.68 -2.40
CA GLU A 5 51.03 -4.86 -3.38
C GLU A 5 50.28 -6.17 -3.10
N VAL A 6 51.00 -7.23 -2.71
CA VAL A 6 50.40 -8.53 -2.36
C VAL A 6 49.54 -8.41 -1.09
N VAL A 7 50.00 -7.65 -0.10
CA VAL A 7 49.23 -7.38 1.12
C VAL A 7 47.96 -6.60 0.81
N MET A 8 48.04 -5.56 -0.03
CA MET A 8 46.88 -4.78 -0.45
C MET A 8 45.84 -5.64 -1.18
N ILE A 9 46.28 -6.50 -2.10
CA ILE A 9 45.38 -7.42 -2.81
C ILE A 9 44.70 -8.39 -1.84
N GLY A 10 45.44 -8.91 -0.86
CA GLY A 10 44.87 -9.78 0.18
C GLY A 10 43.78 -9.08 1.00
N ILE A 11 44.02 -7.84 1.43
CA ILE A 11 43.04 -7.05 2.17
C ILE A 11 41.79 -6.77 1.31
N MET A 12 41.97 -6.37 0.06
CA MET A 12 40.83 -6.14 -0.85
C MET A 12 40.02 -7.41 -1.09
N GLY A 13 40.68 -8.57 -1.22
CA GLY A 13 39.99 -9.85 -1.37
C GLY A 13 39.13 -10.21 -0.16
N ILE A 14 39.62 -9.94 1.06
CA ILE A 14 38.86 -10.18 2.30
C ILE A 14 37.66 -9.24 2.40
N LEU A 15 37.83 -7.95 2.09
CA LEU A 15 36.73 -6.98 2.13
C LEU A 15 35.65 -7.30 1.08
N LEU A 16 36.04 -7.66 -0.14
CA LEU A 16 35.08 -8.06 -1.17
C LEU A 16 34.32 -9.33 -0.79
N TRP A 17 34.99 -10.26 -0.09
CA TRP A 17 34.35 -11.48 0.38
C TRP A 17 33.30 -11.21 1.47
N SER A 18 33.57 -10.30 2.42
CA SER A 18 32.59 -9.94 3.46
C SER A 18 31.35 -9.27 2.86
N GLU A 19 31.54 -8.33 1.93
CA GLU A 19 30.43 -7.65 1.24
C GLU A 19 29.58 -8.65 0.43
N TRP A 20 30.22 -9.61 -0.23
CA TRP A 20 29.51 -10.66 -0.96
C TRP A 20 28.68 -11.56 -0.04
N GLN A 21 29.21 -11.90 1.14
CA GLN A 21 28.48 -12.69 2.14
C GLN A 21 27.28 -11.93 2.69
N GLU A 22 27.44 -10.66 3.03
CA GLU A 22 26.32 -9.83 3.48
C GLU A 22 25.27 -9.69 2.38
N TRP A 23 25.67 -9.45 1.13
CA TRP A 23 24.73 -9.37 0.01
C TRP A 23 23.95 -10.66 -0.21
N GLN A 24 24.60 -11.83 -0.11
CA GLN A 24 23.92 -13.13 -0.19
C GLN A 24 22.96 -13.34 0.98
N LEU A 25 23.35 -12.95 2.20
CA LEU A 25 22.50 -13.08 3.38
C LEU A 25 21.25 -12.20 3.26
N ASN A 26 21.42 -10.98 2.75
CA ASN A 26 20.36 -9.98 2.61
C ASN A 26 19.53 -10.14 1.33
N ARG A 27 19.86 -11.12 0.47
CA ARG A 27 19.19 -11.34 -0.82
C ARG A 27 17.73 -11.76 -0.65
N ASP A 28 17.46 -12.56 0.36
CA ASP A 28 16.13 -13.09 0.66
C ASP A 28 15.41 -12.29 1.77
N ASP A 29 16.15 -11.44 2.50
CA ASP A 29 15.62 -10.47 3.48
C ASP A 29 15.24 -9.14 2.83
N ALA A 30 14.75 -9.20 1.59
CA ALA A 30 14.14 -8.06 0.93
C ALA A 30 12.86 -7.68 1.69
N ILE A 31 12.98 -6.79 2.66
CA ILE A 31 11.85 -6.13 3.29
C ILE A 31 11.23 -5.28 2.19
N GLU A 32 10.08 -5.72 1.66
CA GLU A 32 9.19 -4.81 0.94
C GLU A 32 8.87 -3.68 1.91
N LEU A 33 9.55 -2.55 1.72
CA LEU A 33 9.07 -1.26 2.17
C LEU A 33 7.82 -1.00 1.35
N ALA A 34 6.70 -1.56 1.81
CA ALA A 34 5.39 -1.13 1.37
C ALA A 34 5.33 0.35 1.73
N TYR A 35 5.73 1.20 0.78
CA TYR A 35 5.46 2.62 0.82
C TYR A 35 3.95 2.75 0.70
N LYS A 36 3.27 2.50 1.83
CA LYS A 36 1.97 3.05 2.13
C LYS A 36 2.25 4.51 2.36
N GLY A 37 2.45 5.27 1.28
CA GLY A 37 2.53 6.71 1.34
C GLY A 37 1.44 7.20 2.26
N ALA A 38 1.76 8.15 3.14
CA ALA A 38 0.80 8.69 4.10
C ALA A 38 -0.52 8.90 3.35
N PRO A 39 -1.60 8.21 3.76
CA PRO A 39 -2.83 8.27 2.99
C PRO A 39 -3.18 9.74 2.83
N ALA A 40 -3.34 10.20 1.59
CA ALA A 40 -3.68 11.59 1.29
C ALA A 40 -5.07 11.99 1.83
N VAL A 41 -5.72 11.06 2.52
CA VAL A 41 -7.09 11.06 2.99
C VAL A 41 -7.10 10.66 4.46
N SER A 42 -7.91 11.37 5.23
CA SER A 42 -8.04 11.13 6.67
C SER A 42 -9.00 9.96 6.95
N VAL A 43 -8.86 9.38 8.15
CA VAL A 43 -9.80 8.41 8.71
C VAL A 43 -11.24 8.90 8.62
N TRP A 44 -11.43 10.19 8.90
CA TRP A 44 -12.74 10.82 8.87
C TRP A 44 -13.33 10.79 7.46
N GLN A 45 -12.55 11.10 6.43
CA GLN A 45 -13.00 11.03 5.03
C GLN A 45 -13.39 9.61 4.62
N CYS A 46 -12.60 8.61 5.01
CA CYS A 46 -12.94 7.20 4.79
C CYS A 46 -14.20 6.76 5.59
N GLY A 47 -14.36 7.25 6.82
CA GLY A 47 -15.55 7.01 7.64
C GLY A 47 -16.81 7.60 7.01
N THR A 48 -16.75 8.84 6.52
CA THR A 48 -17.86 9.49 5.81
C THR A 48 -18.22 8.74 4.53
N LEU A 49 -17.23 8.29 3.76
CA LEU A 49 -17.49 7.49 2.56
C LEU A 49 -18.15 6.15 2.90
N LYS A 50 -17.66 5.45 3.93
CA LYS A 50 -18.25 4.18 4.41
C LYS A 50 -19.71 4.37 4.82
N GLN A 51 -19.99 5.44 5.56
CA GLN A 51 -21.34 5.76 6.00
C GLN A 51 -22.26 6.08 4.81
N ARG A 52 -21.77 6.82 3.81
CA ARG A 52 -22.53 7.12 2.60
C ARG A 52 -22.84 5.88 1.77
N MET A 53 -21.88 4.96 1.63
CA MET A 53 -22.11 3.68 0.96
C MET A 53 -23.16 2.85 1.69
N ALA A 54 -23.07 2.77 3.02
CA ALA A 54 -24.05 2.06 3.84
C ALA A 54 -25.45 2.68 3.77
N ASP A 55 -25.54 4.01 3.74
CA ASP A 55 -26.82 4.73 3.64
C ASP A 55 -27.49 4.51 2.27
N ILE A 56 -26.71 4.50 1.19
CA ILE A 56 -27.21 4.19 -0.16
C ILE A 56 -27.69 2.74 -0.24
N ASP A 57 -26.97 1.78 0.36
CA ASP A 57 -27.41 0.39 0.39
C ASP A 57 -28.69 0.21 1.23
N ALA A 58 -28.77 0.88 2.39
CA ALA A 58 -29.93 0.81 3.28
C ALA A 58 -31.20 1.42 2.64
N HIS A 59 -31.06 2.53 1.92
CA HIS A 59 -32.17 3.24 1.29
C HIS A 59 -32.26 3.00 -0.22
N ARG A 60 -31.61 1.94 -0.74
CA ARG A 60 -31.49 1.70 -2.18
C ARG A 60 -32.83 1.66 -2.90
N ALA A 61 -33.83 1.03 -2.30
CA ALA A 61 -35.18 0.92 -2.86
C ALA A 61 -35.88 2.29 -2.95
N ASP A 62 -35.75 3.13 -1.93
CA ASP A 62 -36.35 4.47 -1.90
C ASP A 62 -35.65 5.42 -2.86
N ILE A 63 -34.32 5.36 -2.94
CA ILE A 63 -33.53 6.18 -3.86
C ILE A 63 -33.78 5.75 -5.32
N GLN A 64 -33.87 4.45 -5.60
CA GLN A 64 -34.20 3.96 -6.94
C GLN A 64 -35.61 4.39 -7.40
N PHE A 65 -36.54 4.55 -6.46
CA PHE A 65 -37.88 5.05 -6.75
C PHE A 65 -37.89 6.57 -6.99
N GLN A 66 -37.13 7.36 -6.20
CA GLN A 66 -37.02 8.81 -6.35
C GLN A 66 -36.24 9.24 -7.59
N TYR A 67 -35.18 8.53 -7.97
CA TYR A 67 -34.29 8.88 -9.08
C TYR A 67 -34.49 7.94 -10.28
N ARG A 68 -35.75 7.75 -10.70
CA ARG A 68 -36.10 6.97 -11.92
C ARG A 68 -35.23 7.43 -13.11
N GLY A 69 -34.20 6.64 -13.43
CA GLY A 69 -33.27 6.89 -14.53
C GLY A 69 -31.79 6.94 -14.14
N GLN A 70 -31.46 7.05 -12.86
CA GLN A 70 -30.07 6.94 -12.39
C GLN A 70 -29.73 5.48 -12.11
N ASP A 71 -28.74 4.93 -12.82
CA ASP A 71 -28.31 3.55 -12.58
C ASP A 71 -27.55 3.48 -11.25
N MET A 72 -28.27 3.02 -10.22
CA MET A 72 -27.71 2.83 -8.88
C MET A 72 -26.53 1.86 -8.89
N THR A 73 -26.43 0.99 -9.89
CA THR A 73 -25.29 0.09 -10.09
C THR A 73 -24.03 0.88 -10.45
N GLU A 74 -24.15 1.89 -11.30
CA GLU A 74 -23.05 2.78 -11.66
C GLU A 74 -22.58 3.61 -10.46
N VAL A 75 -23.52 4.11 -9.65
CA VAL A 75 -23.23 4.86 -8.42
C VAL A 75 -22.48 3.99 -7.41
N THR A 76 -22.94 2.76 -7.18
CA THR A 76 -22.26 1.81 -6.29
C THR A 76 -20.85 1.49 -6.81
N HIS A 77 -20.69 1.24 -8.11
CA HIS A 77 -19.38 0.95 -8.69
C HIS A 77 -18.41 2.14 -8.60
N TYR A 78 -18.90 3.36 -8.80
CA TYR A 78 -18.11 4.57 -8.63
C TYR A 78 -17.58 4.70 -7.19
N LEU A 79 -18.45 4.59 -6.20
CA LEU A 79 -18.08 4.70 -4.77
C LEU A 79 -17.09 3.61 -4.35
N GLN A 80 -17.27 2.40 -4.86
CA GLN A 80 -16.37 1.27 -4.58
C GLN A 80 -14.99 1.45 -5.24
N ARG A 81 -14.93 2.11 -6.40
CA ARG A 81 -13.67 2.51 -7.03
C ARG A 81 -12.98 3.61 -6.23
N GLU A 82 -13.73 4.60 -5.77
CA GLU A 82 -13.23 5.68 -4.90
C GLU A 82 -12.64 5.12 -3.60
N TRP A 83 -13.35 4.19 -2.95
CA TRP A 83 -12.90 3.49 -1.75
C TRP A 83 -11.52 2.84 -1.91
N LYS A 84 -11.32 2.14 -3.03
CA LYS A 84 -10.05 1.48 -3.36
C LYS A 84 -8.96 2.49 -3.71
N GLN A 85 -9.27 3.49 -4.52
CA GLN A 85 -8.31 4.52 -4.94
C GLN A 85 -7.80 5.34 -3.75
N MET A 86 -8.65 5.59 -2.76
CA MET A 86 -8.30 6.30 -1.53
C MET A 86 -7.60 5.42 -0.49
N GLY A 87 -7.46 4.11 -0.73
CA GLY A 87 -6.79 3.20 0.21
C GLY A 87 -7.52 3.07 1.56
N CYS A 88 -8.82 3.39 1.61
CA CYS A 88 -9.59 3.42 2.84
C CYS A 88 -9.65 2.06 3.54
N GLU A 89 -9.58 0.96 2.78
CA GLU A 89 -9.52 -0.40 3.31
C GLU A 89 -8.26 -0.62 4.16
N GLN A 90 -7.09 -0.22 3.66
CA GLN A 90 -5.81 -0.36 4.38
C GLN A 90 -5.70 0.60 5.57
N LEU A 91 -6.30 1.79 5.45
CA LEU A 91 -6.29 2.81 6.49
C LEU A 91 -7.16 2.39 7.69
N LEU A 92 -8.36 1.84 7.45
CA LEU A 92 -9.22 1.37 8.53
C LEU A 92 -8.69 0.11 9.20
N MET A 93 -8.11 -0.83 8.43
CA MET A 93 -7.46 -2.01 9.00
C MET A 93 -6.28 -1.65 9.91
N GLN A 94 -5.52 -0.60 9.58
CA GLN A 94 -4.44 -0.09 10.44
C GLN A 94 -4.94 0.54 11.75
N GLN A 95 -6.21 0.94 11.82
CA GLN A 95 -6.82 1.54 13.01
C GLN A 95 -7.70 0.58 13.82
N GLY A 96 -7.75 -0.70 13.43
CA GLY A 96 -8.51 -1.73 14.16
C GLY A 96 -10.03 -1.65 13.95
N TYR A 97 -10.48 -1.12 12.81
CA TYR A 97 -11.89 -1.05 12.40
C TYR A 97 -12.26 -2.08 11.32
#